data_AF-A0A7V5BCE3-F1
#
_entry.id   AF-A0A7V5BCE3-F1
#
_cell.length_a   1.000
_cell.length_b   1.000
_cell.length_c   1.000
_cell.angle_alpha   90.00
_cell.angle_beta   90.00
_cell.angle_gamma   90.00
#
_symmetry.space_group_name_H-M   'P 1'
#
loop_
_entity.id
_entity.type
_entity.pdbx_description
1 polymer ?
#
loop_
_entity_poly.entity_id
_entity_poly.type
_entity_poly.pdbx_seq_one_letter_code
_entity_poly.pdbx_strand_id
1 'polypeptide(L)'
;MKTHLLSLIFTFFTSSIFAIDASVYPAVFYNGQEGYVEFHYYFSGPSIGWKSVQDSAMQATAEVLITFKKDGQIVKYDKYHIASPIVMQAMDFRDLHRYGLKPGNYIVDIAISDLSRENNKANYQTKINIQPPRFIAISDLVLLSALKESQTRTVFDKYGYHMEALPFNYINANTKEFIVYAEIYHTDQLKDQEYSLRLQFEQLDGSTAKPYQGFTKKRASIDKDIYIKTLDAQFMPSGDYRLILEVR
;
A
#
# COMPACT_ATOMS: atom_id res chain seq x y z
N MET A 1 52.23 -18.12 -47.17
CA MET A 1 51.43 -18.58 -46.02
C MET A 1 50.29 -17.58 -45.83
N LYS A 2 49.03 -17.97 -46.05
CA LYS A 2 47.84 -17.14 -45.81
C LYS A 2 47.26 -17.53 -44.46
N THR A 3 47.35 -16.64 -43.47
CA THR A 3 46.70 -16.80 -42.17
C THR A 3 45.27 -16.29 -42.27
N HIS A 4 44.30 -17.19 -42.16
CA HIS A 4 42.89 -16.83 -42.05
C HIS A 4 42.59 -16.46 -40.59
N LEU A 5 42.22 -15.19 -40.36
CA LEU A 5 41.78 -14.69 -39.06
C LEU A 5 40.30 -15.07 -38.88
N LEU A 6 40.02 -15.99 -37.96
CA LEU A 6 38.66 -16.38 -37.60
C LEU A 6 38.08 -15.30 -36.68
N SER A 7 37.12 -14.51 -37.17
CA SER A 7 36.40 -13.53 -36.35
C SER A 7 35.21 -14.22 -35.68
N LEU A 8 35.20 -14.27 -34.35
CA LEU A 8 34.11 -14.82 -33.55
C LEU A 8 33.10 -13.69 -33.27
N ILE A 9 31.95 -13.71 -33.93
CA ILE A 9 30.84 -12.78 -33.68
C ILE A 9 30.03 -13.31 -32.50
N PHE A 10 30.05 -12.60 -31.38
CA PHE A 10 29.25 -12.93 -30.19
C PHE A 10 27.95 -12.10 -30.23
N THR A 11 26.83 -12.74 -30.56
CA THR A 11 25.51 -12.09 -30.58
C THR A 11 24.91 -12.15 -29.17
N PHE A 12 24.93 -11.03 -28.45
CA PHE A 12 24.19 -10.91 -27.18
C PHE A 12 22.69 -10.80 -27.47
N PHE A 13 21.94 -11.88 -27.27
CA PHE A 13 20.48 -11.82 -27.15
C PHE A 13 20.13 -11.27 -25.76
N THR A 14 19.79 -9.98 -25.68
CA THR A 14 19.17 -9.42 -24.47
C THR A 14 17.70 -9.82 -24.44
N SER A 15 17.36 -10.82 -23.63
CA SER A 15 15.95 -11.06 -23.28
C SER A 15 15.51 -9.99 -22.29
N SER A 16 14.63 -9.08 -22.71
CA SER A 16 13.98 -8.15 -21.78
C SER A 16 13.10 -8.93 -20.83
N ILE A 17 13.47 -9.00 -19.55
CA ILE A 17 12.61 -9.49 -18.48
C ILE A 17 11.62 -8.37 -18.18
N PHE A 18 10.42 -8.44 -18.77
CA PHE A 18 9.33 -7.59 -18.35
C PHE A 18 8.74 -8.18 -17.06
N ALA A 19 8.78 -7.40 -15.98
CA ALA A 19 8.12 -7.71 -14.72
C ALA A 19 6.89 -6.83 -14.56
N ILE A 20 5.90 -7.32 -13.81
CA ILE A 20 4.71 -6.53 -13.48
C ILE A 20 5.19 -5.38 -12.62
N ASP A 21 4.87 -4.16 -13.01
CA ASP A 21 5.07 -3.00 -12.16
C ASP A 21 3.82 -2.87 -11.29
N ALA A 22 3.95 -3.36 -10.06
CA ALA A 22 2.93 -3.29 -9.04
C ALA A 22 3.52 -2.76 -7.74
N SER A 23 2.65 -2.29 -6.84
CA SER A 23 3.03 -1.96 -5.48
C SER A 23 2.07 -2.62 -4.52
N VAL A 24 2.62 -3.17 -3.44
CA VAL A 24 1.81 -3.75 -2.35
C VAL A 24 2.20 -3.07 -1.06
N TYR A 25 1.23 -2.42 -0.42
CA TYR A 25 1.43 -1.72 0.84
C TYR A 25 0.55 -2.35 1.94
N PRO A 26 1.15 -2.95 2.98
CA PRO A 26 0.40 -3.40 4.15
C PRO A 26 0.09 -2.23 5.10
N ALA A 27 -1.08 -2.25 5.72
CA ALA A 27 -1.46 -1.36 6.81
C ALA A 27 -2.25 -2.11 7.88
N VAL A 28 -1.79 -2.06 9.13
CA VAL A 28 -2.42 -2.71 10.28
C VAL A 28 -3.50 -1.80 10.88
N PHE A 29 -4.67 -2.37 11.09
CA PHE A 29 -5.84 -1.76 11.70
C PHE A 29 -6.40 -2.64 12.81
N TYR A 30 -7.36 -2.10 13.56
CA TYR A 30 -7.99 -2.80 14.67
C TYR A 30 -9.52 -2.70 14.56
N ASN A 31 -10.21 -3.74 15.02
CA ASN A 31 -11.64 -3.75 15.22
C ASN A 31 -11.93 -4.28 16.62
N GLY A 32 -12.17 -3.37 17.56
CA GLY A 32 -12.18 -3.70 18.98
C GLY A 32 -10.84 -4.29 19.41
N GLN A 33 -10.86 -5.53 19.91
CA GLN A 33 -9.65 -6.21 20.38
C GLN A 33 -8.90 -7.01 19.30
N GLU A 34 -9.43 -7.07 18.07
CA GLU A 34 -8.86 -7.87 16.99
C GLU A 34 -8.09 -6.99 16.00
N GLY A 35 -6.82 -7.33 15.78
CA GLY A 35 -6.00 -6.72 14.73
C GLY A 35 -6.26 -7.37 13.38
N TYR A 36 -6.21 -6.57 12.32
CA TYR A 36 -6.24 -7.06 10.96
C TYR A 36 -5.31 -6.24 10.08
N VAL A 37 -4.91 -6.79 8.94
CA VAL A 37 -4.05 -6.11 7.96
C VAL A 37 -4.80 -5.89 6.66
N GLU A 38 -4.69 -4.68 6.13
CA GLU A 38 -5.08 -4.28 4.79
C GLU A 38 -3.86 -4.39 3.87
N PHE A 39 -3.99 -5.05 2.72
CA PHE A 39 -3.01 -5.01 1.64
C PHE A 39 -3.58 -4.19 0.49
N HIS A 40 -3.00 -3.01 0.28
CA HIS A 40 -3.35 -2.12 -0.81
C HIS A 40 -2.48 -2.48 -2.02
N TYR A 41 -3.12 -2.88 -3.10
CA TYR A 41 -2.48 -3.19 -4.37
C TYR A 41 -2.68 -2.04 -5.34
N TYR A 42 -1.63 -1.74 -6.11
CA TYR A 42 -1.69 -0.90 -7.28
C TYR A 42 -0.92 -1.58 -8.41
N PHE A 43 -1.48 -1.54 -9.61
CA PHE A 43 -0.91 -2.13 -10.81
C PHE A 43 -0.78 -1.05 -11.87
N SER A 44 0.43 -0.90 -12.42
CA SER A 44 0.67 -0.09 -13.61
C SER A 44 0.04 -0.78 -14.82
N GLY A 45 -0.98 -0.16 -15.41
CA GLY A 45 -1.76 -0.72 -16.52
C GLY A 45 -0.91 -1.18 -17.71
N PRO A 46 0.08 -0.38 -18.16
CA PRO A 46 0.99 -0.78 -19.25
C PRO A 46 1.84 -2.03 -18.96
N SER A 47 2.12 -2.32 -17.68
CA SER A 47 3.02 -3.42 -17.28
C SER A 47 2.36 -4.80 -17.28
N ILE A 48 1.03 -4.87 -17.34
CA ILE A 48 0.26 -6.11 -17.27
C ILE A 48 -0.46 -6.41 -18.60
N GLY A 49 -0.70 -7.69 -18.88
CA GLY A 49 -1.39 -8.16 -20.07
C GLY A 49 -2.90 -7.97 -20.00
N TRP A 50 -3.44 -7.35 -21.05
CA TRP A 50 -4.87 -7.12 -21.25
C TRP A 50 -5.43 -8.12 -22.25
N LYS A 51 -6.52 -8.81 -21.89
CA LYS A 51 -7.25 -9.71 -22.79
C LYS A 51 -8.57 -9.08 -23.19
N SER A 52 -8.94 -9.24 -24.46
CA SER A 52 -10.25 -8.83 -24.96
C SER A 52 -11.35 -9.67 -24.31
N VAL A 53 -12.44 -9.02 -23.92
CA VAL A 53 -13.60 -9.65 -23.28
C VAL A 53 -14.83 -9.56 -24.19
N GLN A 54 -15.18 -8.36 -24.68
CA GLN A 54 -16.28 -8.12 -25.65
C GLN A 54 -16.19 -6.70 -26.25
N ASP A 55 -16.64 -6.47 -27.49
CA ASP A 55 -16.81 -5.14 -28.12
C ASP A 55 -15.61 -4.18 -27.98
N SER A 56 -14.41 -4.69 -28.24
CA SER A 56 -13.11 -4.01 -28.04
C SER A 56 -12.76 -3.68 -26.58
N ALA A 57 -13.59 -4.04 -25.61
CA ALA A 57 -13.29 -3.93 -24.20
C ALA A 57 -12.30 -5.02 -23.78
N MET A 58 -11.45 -4.66 -22.84
CA MET A 58 -10.37 -5.51 -22.34
C MET A 58 -10.35 -5.52 -20.81
N GLN A 59 -9.75 -6.56 -20.25
CA GLN A 59 -9.54 -6.70 -18.82
C GLN A 59 -8.15 -7.30 -18.56
N ALA A 60 -7.48 -6.79 -17.53
CA ALA A 60 -6.27 -7.38 -16.99
C ALA A 60 -6.62 -8.28 -15.79
N THR A 61 -5.88 -9.37 -15.62
CA THR A 61 -6.07 -10.27 -14.49
C THR A 61 -4.73 -10.73 -13.94
N ALA A 62 -4.55 -10.62 -12.63
CA ALA A 62 -3.38 -11.10 -11.92
C ALA A 62 -3.79 -12.18 -10.91
N GLU A 63 -2.95 -13.18 -10.73
CA GLU A 63 -3.05 -14.14 -9.63
C GLU A 63 -2.11 -13.72 -8.51
N VAL A 64 -2.63 -13.67 -7.28
CA VAL A 64 -1.86 -13.37 -6.08
C VAL A 64 -1.81 -14.60 -5.20
N LEU A 65 -0.60 -15.01 -4.82
CA LEU A 65 -0.34 -15.96 -3.74
C LEU A 65 0.29 -15.18 -2.59
N ILE A 66 -0.43 -15.07 -1.47
CA ILE A 66 0.05 -14.42 -0.24
C ILE A 66 0.26 -15.47 0.85
N THR A 67 1.40 -15.41 1.54
CA THR A 67 1.79 -16.36 2.57
C THR A 67 2.26 -15.62 3.81
N PHE A 68 1.65 -15.92 4.96
CA PHE A 68 1.98 -15.36 6.26
C PHE A 68 2.82 -16.36 7.04
N LYS A 69 4.06 -15.97 7.36
CA LYS A 69 5.01 -16.78 8.12
C LYS A 69 5.22 -16.21 9.51
N LYS A 70 5.14 -17.06 10.53
CA LYS A 70 5.46 -16.74 11.93
C LYS A 70 6.43 -17.79 12.45
N ASP A 71 7.54 -17.35 13.05
CA ASP A 71 8.60 -18.24 13.58
C ASP A 71 9.10 -19.27 12.53
N GLY A 72 9.21 -18.83 11.28
CA GLY A 72 9.65 -19.65 10.14
C GLY A 72 8.59 -20.58 9.54
N GLN A 73 7.40 -20.67 10.14
CA GLN A 73 6.32 -21.54 9.68
C GLN A 73 5.21 -20.76 8.98
N ILE A 74 4.65 -21.33 7.91
CA ILE A 74 3.45 -20.78 7.26
C ILE A 74 2.25 -21.01 8.18
N VAL A 75 1.65 -19.92 8.65
CA VAL A 75 0.47 -19.97 9.55
C VAL A 75 -0.83 -19.60 8.86
N LYS A 76 -0.75 -18.96 7.69
CA LYS A 76 -1.88 -18.68 6.80
C LYS A 76 -1.34 -18.48 5.39
N TYR A 77 -2.12 -18.86 4.38
CA TYR A 77 -1.88 -18.46 3.00
C TYR A 77 -3.22 -18.25 2.30
N ASP A 78 -3.20 -17.51 1.20
CA ASP A 78 -4.36 -17.34 0.32
C ASP A 78 -3.88 -17.24 -1.14
N LYS A 79 -4.73 -17.69 -2.05
CA LYS A 79 -4.48 -17.67 -3.49
C LYS A 79 -5.74 -17.22 -4.21
N TYR A 80 -5.69 -16.07 -4.85
CA TYR A 80 -6.86 -15.42 -5.46
C TYR A 80 -6.50 -14.66 -6.73
N HIS A 81 -7.53 -14.22 -7.45
CA HIS A 81 -7.37 -13.42 -8.68
C HIS A 81 -7.83 -11.98 -8.42
N ILE A 82 -7.07 -11.05 -8.95
CA ILE A 82 -7.41 -9.63 -9.04
C ILE A 82 -7.76 -9.35 -10.50
N ALA A 83 -8.94 -8.80 -10.75
CA ALA A 83 -9.36 -8.37 -12.07
C ALA A 83 -9.46 -6.84 -12.11
N SER A 84 -8.90 -6.22 -13.15
CA SER A 84 -9.14 -4.80 -13.41
C SER A 84 -10.62 -4.57 -13.75
N PRO A 85 -11.09 -3.32 -13.74
CA PRO A 85 -12.32 -2.96 -14.45
C PRO A 85 -12.20 -3.35 -15.94
N ILE A 86 -13.35 -3.61 -16.57
CA ILE A 86 -13.44 -3.79 -18.02
C ILE A 86 -13.41 -2.40 -18.66
N VAL A 87 -12.43 -2.16 -19.54
CA VAL A 87 -12.14 -0.84 -20.10
C VAL A 87 -11.77 -0.92 -21.58
N MET A 88 -11.91 0.19 -22.29
CA MET A 88 -11.54 0.30 -23.71
C MET A 88 -10.04 0.52 -23.91
N GLN A 89 -9.35 1.05 -22.90
CA GLN A 89 -7.92 1.37 -22.95
C GLN A 89 -7.28 0.95 -21.64
N ALA A 90 -6.06 0.41 -21.73
CA ALA A 90 -5.28 0.01 -20.57
C ALA A 90 -5.11 1.19 -19.61
N MET A 91 -5.35 0.94 -18.33
CA MET A 91 -5.20 1.92 -17.26
C MET A 91 -4.71 1.25 -15.99
N ASP A 92 -4.17 2.06 -15.09
CA ASP A 92 -3.81 1.57 -13.77
C ASP A 92 -5.06 1.14 -13.01
N PHE A 93 -4.91 0.14 -12.14
CA PHE A 93 -5.99 -0.30 -11.29
C PHE A 93 -5.48 -0.72 -9.93
N ARG A 94 -6.41 -0.88 -9.00
CA ARG A 94 -6.15 -1.09 -7.58
C ARG A 94 -6.98 -2.23 -7.07
N ASP A 95 -6.55 -2.77 -5.95
CA ASP A 95 -7.33 -3.73 -5.18
C ASP A 95 -6.99 -3.65 -3.69
N LEU A 96 -7.86 -4.17 -2.84
CA LEU A 96 -7.71 -4.14 -1.39
C LEU A 96 -8.19 -5.44 -0.77
N HIS A 97 -7.28 -6.14 -0.09
CA HIS A 97 -7.59 -7.37 0.64
C HIS A 97 -7.34 -7.20 2.14
N ARG A 98 -8.21 -7.79 2.96
CA ARG A 98 -8.16 -7.73 4.43
C ARG A 98 -7.95 -9.11 5.02
N TYR A 99 -7.02 -9.23 5.97
CA TYR A 99 -6.79 -10.48 6.69
C TYR A 99 -6.83 -10.25 8.19
N GLY A 100 -7.77 -10.90 8.87
CA GLY A 100 -7.74 -11.05 10.33
C GLY A 100 -6.59 -11.98 10.72
N LEU A 101 -5.76 -11.53 11.66
CA LEU A 101 -4.58 -12.25 12.10
C LEU A 101 -4.43 -12.10 13.62
N LYS A 102 -3.97 -13.15 14.28
CA LYS A 102 -3.67 -13.09 15.71
C LYS A 102 -2.49 -12.14 15.96
N PRO A 103 -2.34 -11.63 17.19
CA PRO A 103 -1.17 -10.85 17.54
C PRO A 103 0.16 -11.59 17.29
N GLY A 104 1.15 -10.88 16.75
CA GLY A 104 2.48 -11.41 16.46
C GLY A 104 3.25 -10.63 15.40
N ASN A 105 4.49 -11.06 15.22
CA ASN A 105 5.35 -10.64 14.10
C ASN A 105 5.21 -11.64 12.96
N TYR A 106 5.05 -11.13 11.74
CA TYR A 106 4.91 -11.94 10.55
C TYR A 106 5.87 -11.47 9.47
N ILE A 107 6.43 -12.42 8.72
CA ILE A 107 6.99 -12.20 7.40
C ILE A 107 5.89 -12.57 6.41
N VAL A 108 5.58 -11.66 5.48
CA VAL A 108 4.57 -11.88 4.46
C VAL A 108 5.26 -11.93 3.11
N ASP A 109 5.13 -13.06 2.43
CA ASP A 109 5.57 -13.24 1.06
C ASP A 109 4.37 -13.11 0.13
N ILE A 110 4.50 -12.33 -0.93
CA ILE A 110 3.45 -12.07 -1.92
C ILE A 110 4.04 -12.32 -3.31
N ALA A 111 3.49 -13.28 -4.03
CA ALA A 111 3.83 -13.55 -5.41
C ALA A 111 2.65 -13.17 -6.31
N ILE A 112 2.90 -12.33 -7.30
CA ILE A 112 1.93 -11.85 -8.28
C ILE A 112 2.31 -12.40 -9.65
N SER A 113 1.37 -13.01 -10.35
CA SER A 113 1.55 -13.53 -11.71
C SER A 113 0.50 -12.98 -12.66
N ASP A 114 0.94 -12.48 -13.81
CA ASP A 114 0.06 -12.02 -14.89
C ASP A 114 -0.55 -13.24 -15.59
N LEU A 115 -1.89 -13.32 -15.63
CA LEU A 115 -2.59 -14.44 -16.26
C LEU A 115 -2.67 -14.32 -17.79
N SER A 116 -2.18 -13.23 -18.36
CA SER A 116 -2.18 -12.93 -19.79
C SER A 116 -0.79 -12.95 -20.40
N ARG A 117 0.28 -12.79 -19.62
CA ARG A 117 1.68 -12.87 -20.07
C ARG A 117 2.46 -13.85 -19.22
N GLU A 118 2.79 -15.00 -19.81
CA GLU A 118 3.64 -15.99 -19.16
C GLU A 118 4.99 -15.36 -18.76
N ASN A 119 5.49 -15.72 -17.58
CA ASN A 119 6.73 -15.18 -16.97
C ASN A 119 6.71 -13.72 -16.53
N ASN A 120 5.63 -12.95 -16.77
CA ASN A 120 5.46 -11.63 -16.19
C ASN A 120 4.98 -11.76 -14.74
N LYS A 121 5.91 -11.56 -13.79
CA LYS A 121 5.68 -11.80 -12.36
C LYS A 121 6.33 -10.72 -11.50
N ALA A 122 5.83 -10.56 -10.28
CA ALA A 122 6.46 -9.74 -9.25
C ALA A 122 6.40 -10.45 -7.90
N ASN A 123 7.43 -10.29 -7.07
CA ASN A 123 7.48 -10.85 -5.73
C ASN A 123 7.77 -9.74 -4.72
N TYR A 124 7.07 -9.76 -3.60
CA TYR A 124 7.24 -8.83 -2.49
C TYR A 124 7.42 -9.61 -1.22
N GLN A 125 8.28 -9.11 -0.34
CA GLN A 125 8.37 -9.57 1.03
C GLN A 125 8.27 -8.36 1.94
N THR A 126 7.41 -8.45 2.95
CA THR A 126 7.25 -7.40 3.95
C THR A 126 7.14 -7.99 5.35
N LYS A 127 7.37 -7.15 6.36
CA LYS A 127 7.18 -7.51 7.76
C LYS A 127 6.00 -6.75 8.29
N ILE A 128 5.08 -7.45 8.96
CA ILE A 128 3.96 -6.82 9.65
C ILE A 128 4.00 -7.21 11.13
N ASN A 129 3.66 -6.27 11.99
CA ASN A 129 3.54 -6.49 13.42
C ASN A 129 2.11 -6.16 13.84
N ILE A 130 1.39 -7.18 14.29
CA ILE A 130 0.05 -7.01 14.84
C ILE A 130 0.20 -7.08 16.34
N GLN A 131 0.05 -5.94 16.99
CA GLN A 131 0.09 -5.88 18.44
C GLN A 131 -1.28 -6.28 18.97
N PRO A 132 -1.37 -6.92 20.15
CA PRO A 132 -2.63 -6.89 20.87
C PRO A 132 -2.94 -5.41 21.12
N PRO A 133 -4.17 -4.95 20.85
CA PRO A 133 -4.49 -3.55 21.07
C PRO A 133 -4.27 -3.23 22.56
N ARG A 134 -3.33 -2.31 22.81
CA ARG A 134 -3.10 -1.74 24.14
C ARG A 134 -4.26 -0.81 24.48
N PHE A 135 -4.23 -0.24 25.69
CA PHE A 135 -5.22 0.74 26.13
C PHE A 135 -5.38 1.92 25.17
N ILE A 136 -4.35 2.29 24.40
CA ILE A 136 -4.46 3.27 23.31
C ILE A 136 -3.63 2.73 22.15
N ALA A 137 -4.21 2.72 20.95
CA ALA A 137 -3.54 2.25 19.76
C ALA A 137 -3.74 3.23 18.60
N ILE A 138 -2.79 3.24 17.68
CA ILE A 138 -2.88 3.96 16.40
C ILE A 138 -2.71 2.90 15.32
N SER A 139 -3.56 2.93 14.29
CA SER A 139 -3.34 2.13 13.09
C SER A 139 -2.06 2.53 12.38
N ASP A 140 -1.62 1.73 11.43
CA ASP A 140 -0.67 2.25 10.45
C ASP A 140 -1.27 3.44 9.71
N LEU A 141 -0.39 4.35 9.28
CA LEU A 141 -0.76 5.48 8.45
C LEU A 141 -1.00 5.01 7.02
N VAL A 142 -2.06 5.50 6.40
CA VAL A 142 -2.29 5.33 4.96
C VAL A 142 -2.31 6.69 4.31
N LEU A 143 -1.49 6.86 3.28
CA LEU A 143 -1.56 8.02 2.41
C LEU A 143 -2.60 7.74 1.33
N LEU A 144 -3.55 8.66 1.13
CA LEU A 144 -4.60 8.52 0.13
C LEU A 144 -4.42 9.55 -0.99
N SER A 145 -4.63 9.11 -2.24
CA SER A 145 -4.81 9.99 -3.41
C SER A 145 -6.21 10.58 -3.48
N ALA A 146 -7.21 9.89 -2.92
CA ALA A 146 -8.59 10.34 -2.93
C ALA A 146 -9.36 9.83 -1.70
N LEU A 147 -10.26 10.68 -1.21
CA LEU A 147 -11.24 10.37 -0.17
C LEU A 147 -12.58 10.99 -0.58
N LYS A 148 -13.61 10.18 -0.76
CA LYS A 148 -14.94 10.66 -1.16
C LYS A 148 -15.99 10.05 -0.25
N GLU A 149 -17.03 10.80 0.11
CA GLU A 149 -18.18 10.21 0.79
C GLU A 149 -18.80 9.12 -0.08
N SER A 150 -19.18 8.03 0.57
CA SER A 150 -19.72 6.86 -0.11
C SER A 150 -20.81 6.20 0.72
N GLN A 151 -21.91 5.88 0.04
CA GLN A 151 -22.99 5.07 0.58
C GLN A 151 -23.00 3.66 -0.01
N THR A 152 -22.06 3.37 -0.91
CA THR A 152 -21.87 2.04 -1.48
C THR A 152 -20.98 1.19 -0.57
N ARG A 153 -20.98 -0.12 -0.79
CA ARG A 153 -20.14 -1.08 -0.05
C ARG A 153 -19.26 -1.84 -1.02
N THR A 154 -18.20 -1.17 -1.49
CA THR A 154 -17.08 -1.78 -2.21
C THR A 154 -15.95 -2.13 -1.22
N VAL A 155 -14.93 -2.84 -1.69
CA VAL A 155 -13.76 -3.17 -0.86
C VAL A 155 -13.00 -1.93 -0.37
N PHE A 156 -13.09 -0.81 -1.11
CA PHE A 156 -12.45 0.46 -0.81
C PHE A 156 -13.26 1.36 0.12
N ASP A 157 -14.51 0.99 0.45
CA ASP A 157 -15.36 1.79 1.32
C ASP A 157 -15.11 1.45 2.80
N LYS A 158 -14.82 2.48 3.60
CA LYS A 158 -14.56 2.39 5.05
C LYS A 158 -15.13 3.62 5.75
N TYR A 159 -15.92 3.40 6.80
CA TYR A 159 -16.56 4.45 7.63
C TYR A 159 -17.31 5.55 6.84
N GLY A 160 -18.01 5.17 5.77
CA GLY A 160 -18.78 6.11 4.95
C GLY A 160 -17.93 6.86 3.91
N TYR A 161 -16.68 6.45 3.70
CA TYR A 161 -15.81 7.00 2.68
C TYR A 161 -15.27 5.94 1.74
N HIS A 162 -15.21 6.26 0.46
CA HIS A 162 -14.38 5.58 -0.53
C HIS A 162 -12.94 6.07 -0.41
N MET A 163 -12.01 5.16 -0.14
CA MET A 163 -10.60 5.48 0.12
C MET A 163 -9.68 4.87 -0.95
N GLU A 164 -8.92 5.71 -1.64
CA GLU A 164 -7.89 5.26 -2.59
C GLU A 164 -6.50 5.58 -2.06
N ALA A 165 -5.68 4.57 -1.75
CA ALA A 165 -4.31 4.74 -1.29
C ALA A 165 -3.41 5.37 -2.37
N LEU A 166 -2.37 6.12 -1.99
CA LEU A 166 -1.35 6.57 -2.93
C LEU A 166 -0.65 5.36 -3.58
N PRO A 167 -0.37 5.41 -4.89
CA PRO A 167 0.45 4.41 -5.54
C PRO A 167 1.88 4.48 -4.99
N PHE A 168 2.51 3.32 -4.78
CA PHE A 168 3.89 3.20 -4.28
C PHE A 168 4.18 3.88 -2.92
N ASN A 169 3.14 4.32 -2.20
CA ASN A 169 3.26 5.16 -1.00
C ASN A 169 4.22 6.36 -1.20
N TYR A 170 4.24 6.92 -2.42
CA TYR A 170 5.24 7.89 -2.86
C TYR A 170 4.58 9.20 -3.30
N ILE A 171 5.13 10.31 -2.82
CA ILE A 171 4.76 11.67 -3.22
C ILE A 171 5.76 12.10 -4.28
N ASN A 172 5.31 12.26 -5.52
CA ASN A 172 6.15 12.69 -6.63
C ASN A 172 5.98 14.18 -6.92
N ALA A 173 6.79 14.73 -7.81
CA ALA A 173 6.76 16.16 -8.17
C ALA A 173 5.41 16.63 -8.78
N ASN A 174 4.56 15.71 -9.23
CA ASN A 174 3.23 15.99 -9.76
C ASN A 174 2.11 15.80 -8.71
N THR A 175 2.44 15.28 -7.51
CA THR A 175 1.48 15.15 -6.42
C THR A 175 1.16 16.54 -5.88
N LYS A 176 -0.03 17.05 -6.19
CA LYS A 176 -0.48 18.35 -5.71
C LYS A 176 -0.98 18.30 -4.27
N GLU A 177 -1.66 17.22 -3.93
CA GLU A 177 -2.21 16.99 -2.60
C GLU A 177 -2.23 15.49 -2.29
N PHE A 178 -2.26 15.18 -1.00
CA PHE A 178 -2.54 13.84 -0.51
C PHE A 178 -3.19 13.94 0.87
N ILE A 179 -3.75 12.83 1.34
CA ILE A 179 -4.46 12.77 2.61
C ILE A 179 -3.77 11.76 3.52
N VAL A 180 -3.45 12.17 4.75
CA VAL A 180 -3.04 11.23 5.81
C VAL A 180 -4.29 10.70 6.49
N TYR A 181 -4.44 9.39 6.49
CA TYR A 181 -5.50 8.66 7.19
C TYR A 181 -4.91 7.79 8.29
N ALA A 182 -5.53 7.82 9.47
CA ALA A 182 -5.23 6.93 10.58
C ALA A 182 -6.45 6.74 11.49
N GLU A 183 -6.46 5.65 12.24
CA GLU A 183 -7.45 5.36 13.27
C GLU A 183 -6.76 5.36 14.62
N ILE A 184 -7.36 6.04 15.59
CA ILE A 184 -6.91 6.07 16.98
C ILE A 184 -7.98 5.37 17.80
N TYR A 185 -7.57 4.38 18.57
CA TYR A 185 -8.46 3.50 19.31
C TYR A 185 -8.31 3.71 20.81
N HIS A 186 -9.42 3.52 21.52
CA HIS A 186 -9.52 3.44 22.97
C HIS A 186 -9.08 4.73 23.70
N THR A 187 -9.24 5.91 23.09
CA THR A 187 -8.86 7.17 23.75
C THR A 187 -9.82 7.54 24.86
N ASP A 188 -11.03 6.99 24.88
CA ASP A 188 -11.99 7.05 25.99
C ASP A 188 -11.47 6.42 27.30
N GLN A 189 -10.39 5.64 27.24
CA GLN A 189 -9.69 5.11 28.42
C GLN A 189 -8.75 6.12 29.07
N LEU A 190 -8.51 7.27 28.42
CA LEU A 190 -7.81 8.40 29.05
C LEU A 190 -8.66 8.97 30.19
N LYS A 191 -7.98 9.51 31.21
CA LYS A 191 -8.66 10.21 32.31
C LYS A 191 -9.32 11.51 31.84
N ASP A 192 -8.69 12.16 30.87
CA ASP A 192 -9.15 13.42 30.32
C ASP A 192 -10.15 13.19 29.18
N GLN A 193 -11.15 14.06 29.10
CA GLN A 193 -12.17 14.02 28.03
C GLN A 193 -11.62 14.47 26.67
N GLU A 194 -10.39 14.99 26.64
CA GLU A 194 -9.68 15.38 25.44
C GLU A 194 -8.26 14.84 25.45
N TYR A 195 -7.70 14.66 24.25
CA TYR A 195 -6.30 14.34 24.05
C TYR A 195 -5.69 15.20 22.94
N SER A 196 -4.37 15.33 22.91
CA SER A 196 -3.67 16.03 21.83
C SER A 196 -3.12 15.04 20.83
N LEU A 197 -3.41 15.24 19.54
CA LEU A 197 -2.83 14.44 18.47
C LEU A 197 -1.82 15.28 17.70
N ARG A 198 -0.59 14.76 17.56
CA ARG A 198 0.50 15.42 16.84
C ARG A 198 0.92 14.60 15.63
N LEU A 199 0.82 15.19 14.44
CA LEU A 199 1.42 14.66 13.21
C LEU A 199 2.71 15.42 12.90
N GLN A 200 3.79 14.73 12.59
CA GLN A 200 5.08 15.31 12.19
C GLN A 200 5.58 14.68 10.90
N PHE A 201 6.17 15.52 10.06
CA PHE A 201 6.89 15.15 8.86
C PHE A 201 8.36 15.44 9.08
N GLU A 202 9.18 14.46 8.81
CA GLU A 202 10.63 14.60 8.81
C GLU A 202 11.16 14.19 7.44
N GLN A 203 11.87 15.09 6.78
CA GLN A 203 12.54 14.77 5.53
C GLN A 203 13.79 13.93 5.84
N LEU A 204 13.93 12.82 5.13
CA LEU A 204 15.08 11.94 5.24
C LEU A 204 16.17 12.40 4.27
N ASP A 205 17.39 12.51 4.79
CA ASP A 205 18.61 12.88 4.06
C ASP A 205 19.69 11.87 4.47
N GLY A 206 19.75 10.77 3.70
CA GLY A 206 20.54 9.60 4.04
C GLY A 206 20.11 8.98 5.37
N SER A 207 20.99 9.05 6.37
CA SER A 207 20.71 8.55 7.74
C SER A 207 20.15 9.61 8.68
N THR A 208 20.03 10.87 8.23
CA THR A 208 19.54 11.98 9.04
C THR A 208 18.07 12.26 8.76
N ALA A 209 17.33 12.67 9.78
CA ALA A 209 15.94 13.10 9.66
C ALA A 209 15.84 14.55 10.13
N LYS A 210 15.32 15.44 9.28
CA LYS A 210 15.16 16.87 9.58
C LYS A 210 13.67 17.18 9.70
N PRO A 211 13.21 17.83 10.78
CA PRO A 211 11.82 18.26 10.88
C PRO A 211 11.45 19.16 9.70
N TYR A 212 10.36 18.82 9.02
CA TYR A 212 9.83 19.57 7.89
C TYR A 212 8.56 20.32 8.26
N GLN A 213 7.56 19.61 8.80
CA GLN A 213 6.27 20.19 9.16
C GLN A 213 5.64 19.44 10.34
N GLY A 214 4.78 20.12 11.10
CA GLY A 214 4.03 19.47 12.18
C GLY A 214 2.67 20.12 12.40
N PHE A 215 1.72 19.30 12.83
CA PHE A 215 0.36 19.68 13.15
C PHE A 215 0.01 19.14 14.52
N THR A 216 -0.64 19.95 15.35
CA THR A 216 -1.19 19.50 16.64
C THR A 216 -2.63 19.93 16.73
N LYS A 217 -3.51 19.03 17.16
CA LYS A 217 -4.93 19.34 17.37
C LYS A 217 -5.44 18.58 18.59
N LYS A 218 -6.22 19.27 19.43
CA LYS A 218 -7.01 18.64 20.49
C LYS A 218 -8.22 17.91 19.89
N ARG A 219 -8.55 16.76 20.45
CA ARG A 219 -9.63 15.89 19.99
C ARG A 219 -10.36 15.32 21.20
N ALA A 220 -11.63 14.98 21.03
CA ALA A 220 -12.41 14.34 22.09
C ALA A 220 -11.97 12.90 22.29
N SER A 221 -11.90 12.45 23.54
CA SER A 221 -11.63 11.07 23.90
C SER A 221 -12.83 10.18 23.58
N ILE A 222 -12.68 9.24 22.65
CA ILE A 222 -13.73 8.33 22.16
C ILE A 222 -13.13 6.95 21.86
N ASP A 223 -13.97 5.92 21.78
CA ASP A 223 -13.52 4.54 21.52
C ASP A 223 -12.78 4.40 20.19
N LYS A 224 -13.22 5.11 19.14
CA LYS A 224 -12.55 5.15 17.85
C LYS A 224 -12.63 6.52 17.20
N ASP A 225 -11.47 7.15 17.06
CA ASP A 225 -11.31 8.45 16.41
C ASP A 225 -10.64 8.30 15.04
N ILE A 226 -11.26 8.89 14.02
CA ILE A 226 -10.77 8.89 12.64
C ILE A 226 -9.97 10.18 12.39
N TYR A 227 -8.69 10.03 12.11
CA TYR A 227 -7.81 11.13 11.75
C TYR A 227 -7.68 11.23 10.23
N ILE A 228 -8.14 12.35 9.68
CA ILE A 228 -8.01 12.71 8.28
C ILE A 228 -7.34 14.08 8.21
N LYS A 229 -6.24 14.17 7.47
CA LYS A 229 -5.53 15.43 7.23
C LYS A 229 -5.10 15.53 5.76
N THR A 230 -5.76 16.41 5.02
CA THR A 230 -5.31 16.82 3.68
C THR A 230 -4.09 17.73 3.79
N LEU A 231 -3.12 17.49 2.91
CA LEU A 231 -1.87 18.24 2.82
C LEU A 231 -1.63 18.69 1.38
N ASP A 232 -1.17 19.93 1.26
CA ASP A 232 -0.65 20.47 0.02
C ASP A 232 0.79 19.97 -0.17
N ALA A 233 1.01 19.25 -1.27
CA ALA A 233 2.30 18.69 -1.65
C ALA A 233 2.98 19.49 -2.77
N GLN A 234 2.35 20.56 -3.29
CA GLN A 234 2.88 21.35 -4.41
C GLN A 234 4.29 21.90 -4.14
N PHE A 235 4.59 22.20 -2.88
CA PHE A 235 5.89 22.75 -2.46
C PHE A 235 6.68 21.80 -1.56
N MET A 236 6.26 20.54 -1.46
CA MET A 236 7.06 19.53 -0.76
C MET A 236 8.26 19.14 -1.64
N PRO A 237 9.50 19.28 -1.14
CA PRO A 237 10.66 18.76 -1.85
C PRO A 237 10.51 17.27 -2.18
N SER A 238 10.96 16.84 -3.36
CA SER A 238 11.04 15.41 -3.64
C SER A 238 12.05 14.73 -2.71
N GLY A 239 11.71 13.54 -2.24
CA GLY A 239 12.55 12.76 -1.34
C GLY A 239 11.74 11.85 -0.43
N ASP A 240 12.44 11.13 0.44
CA ASP A 240 11.81 10.26 1.41
C ASP A 240 11.41 11.04 2.66
N TYR A 241 10.24 10.71 3.21
CA TYR A 241 9.73 11.32 4.43
C TYR A 241 9.39 10.26 5.45
N ARG A 242 9.71 10.55 6.72
CA ARG A 242 9.17 9.84 7.86
C ARG A 242 7.99 10.62 8.42
N LEU A 243 6.85 9.94 8.52
CA LEU A 243 5.65 10.48 9.15
C LEU A 243 5.50 9.87 10.55
N ILE A 244 5.22 10.71 11.53
CA ILE A 244 5.08 10.31 12.93
C ILE A 244 3.76 10.86 13.44
N LEU A 245 2.85 9.99 13.89
CA LEU A 245 1.60 10.37 14.53
C LEU A 245 1.64 9.91 16.00
N GLU A 246 1.45 10.85 16.93
CA GLU A 246 1.55 10.61 18.37
C GLU A 246 0.31 11.15 19.11
N VAL A 247 -0.21 10.35 20.05
CA VAL A 247 -1.14 10.81 21.09
C VAL A 247 -0.33 11.38 22.25
N ARG A 248 -0.73 12.56 22.74
CA ARG A 248 -0.11 13.31 23.84
C ARG A 248 -1.13 13.76 24.86
#